data_AF-A0A0G9HDW8-F1
#
_entry.id   AF-A0A0G9HDW8-F1
#
_cell.length_a   1.000
_cell.length_b   1.000
_cell.length_c   1.000
_cell.angle_alpha   90.00
_cell.angle_beta   90.00
_cell.angle_gamma   90.00
#
_symmetry.space_group_name_H-M   'P 1'
#
loop_
_entity.id
_entity.type
_entity.pdbx_description
1 polymer ?
#
loop_
_entity_poly.entity_id
_entity_poly.type
_entity_poly.pdbx_seq_one_letter_code
_entity_poly.pdbx_strand_id
1 'polypeptide(L)'
;MSHASGYADFARFVEQATAAQALAWRGMERVADLHLQALEGHARAASGLMADAMSATDEASVRVLMARGGDLQREGVQRAASAAGDMFDVAVETATSLGALAGQPARA
;
A
#
# COMPACT_ATOMS: atom_id res chain seq x y z
N MET A 1 20.16 8.05 43.91
CA MET A 1 20.56 7.77 42.51
C MET A 1 19.58 6.87 41.75
N SER A 2 18.66 6.14 42.39
CA SER A 2 17.67 5.24 41.73
C SER A 2 16.49 5.95 41.02
N HIS A 3 16.04 7.11 41.50
CA HIS A 3 14.89 7.80 40.89
C HIS A 3 15.21 8.51 39.56
N ALA A 4 16.45 8.93 39.34
CA ALA A 4 16.87 9.60 38.11
C ALA A 4 16.92 8.62 36.92
N SER A 5 17.31 7.37 37.16
CA SER A 5 17.26 6.31 36.14
C SER A 5 15.83 5.94 35.77
N GLY A 6 14.91 5.87 36.73
CA GLY A 6 13.51 5.55 36.45
C GLY A 6 12.78 6.57 35.57
N TYR A 7 13.08 7.87 35.72
CA TYR A 7 12.50 8.90 34.86
C TYR A 7 13.08 8.85 33.44
N ALA A 8 14.39 8.62 33.31
CA ALA A 8 15.04 8.46 32.01
C ALA A 8 14.55 7.22 31.25
N ASP A 9 14.34 6.11 31.95
CA ASP A 9 13.80 4.88 31.37
C ASP A 9 12.34 5.08 30.91
N PHE A 10 11.51 5.75 31.71
CA PHE A 10 10.14 6.09 31.33
C PHE A 10 10.09 7.04 30.14
N ALA A 11 10.94 8.08 30.10
CA ALA A 11 11.01 9.00 28.97
C ALA A 11 11.38 8.28 27.67
N ARG A 12 12.40 7.40 27.69
CA ARG A 12 12.77 6.59 26.52
C ARG A 12 11.68 5.62 26.09
N PHE A 13 10.98 5.00 27.04
CA PHE A 13 9.83 4.16 26.71
C PHE A 13 8.74 4.94 25.96
N VAL A 14 8.40 6.14 26.44
CA VAL A 14 7.40 7.00 25.79
C VAL A 14 7.87 7.44 24.40
N GLU A 15 9.16 7.77 24.24
CA GLU A 15 9.75 8.09 22.93
C GLU A 15 9.65 6.91 21.95
N GLN A 16 10.02 5.70 22.39
CA GLN A 16 9.94 4.48 21.59
C GLN A 16 8.49 4.12 21.22
N ALA A 17 7.56 4.23 22.17
CA ALA A 17 6.13 3.98 21.93
C ALA A 17 5.55 4.99 20.92
N THR A 18 5.93 6.26 21.04
CA THR A 18 5.51 7.32 20.11
C THR A 18 6.09 7.09 18.71
N ALA A 19 7.36 6.69 18.61
CA ALA A 19 8.00 6.34 17.35
C ALA A 19 7.33 5.13 16.68
N ALA A 20 7.03 4.09 17.45
CA ALA A 20 6.31 2.90 16.98
C ALA A 20 4.91 3.25 16.47
N GLN A 21 4.17 4.08 17.20
CA GLN A 21 2.85 4.56 16.79
C GLN A 21 2.93 5.36 15.47
N ALA A 22 3.86 6.32 15.37
CA ALA A 22 4.04 7.12 14.15
C ALA A 22 4.41 6.25 12.94
N LEU A 23 5.25 5.24 13.14
CA LEU A 23 5.63 4.28 12.12
C LEU A 23 4.43 3.44 11.64
N ALA A 24 3.61 2.94 12.57
CA ALA A 24 2.39 2.20 12.23
C ALA A 24 1.41 3.06 11.41
N TRP A 25 1.23 4.33 11.78
CA TRP A 25 0.39 5.26 11.01
C TRP A 25 0.92 5.47 9.58
N ARG A 26 2.22 5.66 9.40
CA ARG A 26 2.83 5.79 8.07
C ARG A 26 2.69 4.53 7.23
N GLY A 27 2.80 3.35 7.84
CA GLY A 27 2.54 2.07 7.17
C GLY A 27 1.10 1.99 6.65
N MET A 28 0.12 2.35 7.49
CA MET A 28 -1.29 2.38 7.08
C MET A 28 -1.57 3.40 5.98
N GLU A 29 -0.96 4.58 6.04
CA GLU A 29 -1.09 5.63 5.01
C GLU A 29 -0.56 5.12 3.66
N ARG A 30 0.63 4.51 3.62
CA ARG A 30 1.19 3.91 2.40
C ARG A 30 0.28 2.83 1.81
N VAL A 31 -0.28 1.95 2.65
CA VAL A 31 -1.23 0.93 2.19
C VAL A 31 -2.50 1.55 1.61
N ALA A 32 -3.03 2.60 2.25
CA ALA A 32 -4.19 3.33 1.74
C ALA A 32 -3.90 4.01 0.39
N ASP A 33 -2.73 4.62 0.23
CA ASP A 33 -2.30 5.21 -1.04
C ASP A 33 -2.22 4.15 -2.15
N LEU A 34 -1.68 2.96 -1.85
CA LEU A 34 -1.63 1.84 -2.80
C LEU A 34 -3.05 1.38 -3.20
N HIS A 35 -3.99 1.33 -2.26
CA HIS A 35 -5.39 1.03 -2.57
C HIS A 35 -6.02 2.09 -3.49
N LEU A 36 -5.77 3.37 -3.23
CA LEU A 36 -6.26 4.46 -4.08
C LEU A 36 -5.67 4.39 -5.48
N GLN A 37 -4.36 4.15 -5.61
CA GLN A 37 -3.70 3.99 -6.91
C GLN A 37 -4.28 2.81 -7.70
N ALA A 38 -4.55 1.68 -7.04
CA ALA A 38 -5.18 0.52 -7.68
C ALA A 38 -6.61 0.85 -8.17
N LEU A 39 -7.40 1.56 -7.36
CA LEU A 39 -8.74 2.02 -7.73
C LEU A 39 -8.70 3.00 -8.91
N GLU A 40 -7.81 3.98 -8.91
CA GLU A 40 -7.62 4.90 -10.03
C GLU A 40 -7.24 4.15 -11.31
N GLY A 41 -6.35 3.16 -11.21
CA GLY A 41 -6.00 2.31 -12.34
C GLY A 41 -7.20 1.56 -12.91
N HIS A 42 -8.04 1.00 -12.04
CA HIS A 42 -9.27 0.31 -12.45
C HIS A 42 -10.27 1.28 -13.11
N ALA A 43 -10.47 2.45 -12.52
CA ALA A 43 -11.36 3.48 -13.05
C ALA A 43 -10.91 4.00 -14.42
N ARG A 44 -9.60 4.24 -14.62
CA ARG A 44 -9.03 4.63 -15.93
C ARG A 44 -9.24 3.53 -16.98
N ALA A 45 -9.03 2.27 -16.62
CA ALA A 45 -9.25 1.14 -17.53
C ALA A 45 -10.73 1.00 -17.92
N ALA A 46 -11.64 1.08 -16.95
CA ALA A 46 -13.07 0.98 -17.18
C ALA A 46 -13.62 2.15 -18.01
N SER A 47 -13.22 3.38 -17.69
CA SER A 47 -13.62 4.56 -18.46
C SER A 47 -13.07 4.55 -19.89
N GLY A 48 -11.84 4.08 -20.09
CA GLY A 48 -11.27 3.86 -21.42
C GLY A 48 -12.10 2.88 -22.25
N LEU A 49 -12.41 1.70 -21.68
CA LEU A 49 -13.25 0.69 -22.35
C LEU A 49 -14.66 1.21 -22.67
N MET A 50 -15.26 1.97 -21.75
CA MET A 50 -16.57 2.60 -21.96
C MET A 50 -16.53 3.62 -23.11
N ALA A 51 -15.47 4.42 -23.19
CA ALA A 51 -15.26 5.36 -24.28
C ALA A 51 -15.10 4.64 -25.63
N ASP A 52 -14.34 3.56 -25.67
CA ASP A 52 -14.20 2.75 -26.89
C ASP A 52 -15.55 2.15 -27.31
N ALA A 53 -16.34 1.65 -26.36
CA ALA A 53 -17.66 1.09 -26.61
C ALA A 53 -18.63 2.12 -27.20
N MET A 54 -18.60 3.36 -26.73
CA MET A 54 -19.41 4.45 -27.30
C MET A 54 -19.00 4.81 -28.73
N SER A 55 -17.75 4.55 -29.11
CA SER A 55 -17.22 4.82 -30.45
C SER A 55 -17.35 3.65 -31.43
N ALA A 56 -17.76 2.47 -30.96
CA ALA A 56 -17.84 1.26 -31.76
C ALA A 56 -19.08 1.29 -32.68
N THR A 57 -18.87 1.44 -33.99
CA THR A 57 -19.95 1.56 -34.99
C THR A 57 -20.12 0.35 -35.90
N ASP A 58 -19.17 -0.58 -35.89
CA ASP A 58 -19.12 -1.71 -36.81
C ASP A 58 -18.61 -3.01 -36.18
N GLU A 59 -18.77 -4.13 -36.89
CA GLU A 59 -18.37 -5.46 -36.41
C GLU A 59 -16.87 -5.59 -36.10
N ALA A 60 -16.00 -4.86 -36.83
CA ALA A 60 -14.58 -4.86 -36.55
C ALA A 60 -14.28 -4.12 -35.23
N SER A 61 -14.94 -2.99 -34.98
CA SER A 61 -14.82 -2.24 -33.73
C SER A 61 -15.31 -3.02 -32.51
N VAL A 62 -16.36 -3.84 -32.66
CA VAL A 62 -16.85 -4.74 -31.60
C VAL A 62 -15.83 -5.86 -31.30
N ARG A 63 -15.18 -6.43 -32.33
CA ARG A 63 -14.10 -7.41 -32.13
C ARG A 63 -12.90 -6.81 -31.40
N VAL A 64 -12.53 -5.58 -31.73
CA VAL A 64 -11.46 -4.84 -31.04
C VAL A 64 -11.83 -4.60 -29.57
N LEU A 65 -13.08 -4.22 -29.29
CA LEU A 65 -13.57 -4.04 -27.92
C LEU A 65 -13.44 -5.33 -27.09
N MET A 66 -13.82 -6.48 -27.67
CA MET A 66 -13.72 -7.79 -27.00
C MET A 66 -12.28 -8.19 -26.74
N ALA A 67 -11.39 -8.00 -27.71
CA ALA A 67 -9.95 -8.24 -27.53
C ALA A 67 -9.40 -7.36 -26.39
N ARG A 68 -9.73 -6.06 -26.41
CA ARG A 68 -9.32 -5.12 -25.37
C ARG A 68 -9.88 -5.49 -23.99
N GLY A 69 -11.12 -5.97 -23.91
CA GLY A 69 -11.70 -6.47 -22.66
C GLY A 69 -10.93 -7.66 -22.09
N GLY A 70 -10.52 -8.61 -22.96
CA GLY A 70 -9.67 -9.73 -22.57
C GLY A 70 -8.29 -9.30 -22.07
N ASP A 71 -7.65 -8.36 -22.77
CA ASP A 71 -6.36 -7.79 -22.36
C ASP A 71 -6.48 -7.07 -21.01
N LEU A 72 -7.52 -6.25 -20.83
CA LEU A 72 -7.79 -5.54 -19.57
C LEU A 72 -8.06 -6.48 -18.40
N GLN A 73 -8.67 -7.65 -18.62
CA GLN A 73 -8.83 -8.66 -17.58
C GLN A 73 -7.46 -9.18 -17.14
N ARG A 74 -6.59 -9.51 -18.08
CA ARG A 74 -5.24 -10.01 -17.79
C ARG A 74 -4.38 -8.97 -17.09
N GLU A 75 -4.39 -7.74 -17.60
CA GLU A 75 -3.73 -6.59 -16.96
C GLU A 75 -4.31 -6.28 -15.59
N GLY A 76 -5.62 -6.47 -15.40
CA GLY A 76 -6.30 -6.31 -14.12
C GLY A 76 -5.81 -7.30 -13.07
N VAL A 77 -5.66 -8.58 -13.44
CA VAL A 77 -5.07 -9.60 -12.56
C VAL A 77 -3.62 -9.26 -12.21
N GLN A 78 -2.83 -8.84 -13.19
CA GLN A 78 -1.43 -8.48 -12.95
C GLN A 78 -1.30 -7.27 -12.02
N ARG A 79 -2.12 -6.22 -12.25
CA ARG A 79 -2.16 -5.04 -11.38
C ARG A 79 -2.63 -5.35 -9.96
N ALA A 80 -3.64 -6.22 -9.82
CA ALA A 80 -4.11 -6.65 -8.49
C ALA A 80 -3.02 -7.43 -7.74
N ALA A 81 -2.31 -8.33 -8.42
CA ALA A 81 -1.20 -9.07 -7.84
C ALA A 81 -0.04 -8.15 -7.44
N SER A 82 0.33 -7.18 -8.28
CA SER A 82 1.35 -6.18 -7.97
C SER A 82 0.95 -5.33 -6.76
N ALA A 83 -0.27 -4.78 -6.74
CA ALA A 83 -0.75 -3.97 -5.63
C ALA A 83 -0.77 -4.75 -4.30
N ALA A 84 -1.17 -6.03 -4.33
CA ALA A 84 -1.12 -6.90 -3.17
C ALA A 84 0.32 -7.16 -2.70
N GLY A 85 1.27 -7.33 -3.63
CA GLY A 85 2.69 -7.44 -3.33
C GLY A 85 3.24 -6.19 -2.65
N ASP A 86 2.97 -5.01 -3.22
CA ASP A 86 3.43 -3.73 -2.67
C ASP A 86 2.88 -3.48 -1.26
N MET A 87 1.60 -3.81 -1.02
CA MET A 87 0.99 -3.71 0.32
C MET A 87 1.65 -4.67 1.33
N PHE A 88 1.99 -5.88 0.89
CA PHE A 88 2.68 -6.85 1.73
C PHE A 88 4.09 -6.38 2.08
N ASP A 89 4.82 -5.83 1.11
CA ASP A 89 6.16 -5.27 1.33
C ASP A 89 6.12 -4.11 2.34
N VAL A 90 5.14 -3.21 2.25
CA VAL A 90 4.94 -2.15 3.26
C VAL A 90 4.68 -2.73 4.64
N ALA A 91 3.88 -3.80 4.74
CA ALA A 91 3.61 -4.47 6.01
C ALA A 91 4.87 -5.11 6.60
N VAL A 92 5.69 -5.78 5.77
CA VAL A 92 6.97 -6.37 6.17
C VAL A 92 7.95 -5.28 6.62
N GLU A 93 8.12 -4.20 5.86
CA GLU A 93 8.98 -3.07 6.20
C GLU A 93 8.57 -2.45 7.55
N THR A 94 7.27 -2.28 7.75
CA THR A 94 6.71 -1.73 9.00
C THR A 94 7.01 -2.67 10.17
N ALA A 95 6.78 -3.97 10.02
CA ALA A 95 7.06 -4.97 11.05
C ALA A 95 8.56 -5.06 11.39
N THR A 96 9.43 -5.05 10.37
CA THR A 96 10.89 -5.03 10.55
C THR A 96 11.34 -3.77 11.29
N SER A 97 10.80 -2.62 10.92
CA SER A 97 11.13 -1.33 11.57
C SER A 97 10.64 -1.27 13.01
N LEU A 98 9.46 -1.82 13.32
CA LEU A 98 8.97 -1.98 14.70
C LEU A 98 9.87 -2.93 15.49
N GLY A 99 10.29 -4.04 14.90
CA GLY A 99 11.24 -4.97 15.51
C GLY A 99 12.59 -4.32 15.83
N ALA A 100 13.09 -3.44 14.96
CA ALA A 100 14.30 -2.67 15.19
C ALA A 100 14.16 -1.67 16.36
N LEU A 101 13.00 -1.02 16.51
CA LEU A 101 12.71 -0.15 17.64
C LEU A 101 12.69 -0.92 18.97
N ALA A 102 12.15 -2.14 18.98
CA ALA A 102 12.15 -3.00 20.16
C ALA A 102 13.55 -3.59 20.49
N GLY A 103 14.42 -3.72 19.48
CA GLY A 103 15.76 -4.29 19.60
C GLY A 103 16.84 -3.33 20.13
N GLN A 104 16.57 -2.03 20.26
CA GLN A 104 17.52 -1.07 20.85
C GLN A 104 17.56 -1.24 22.38
N PRO A 105 18.66 -1.76 22.98
CA PRO A 105 18.71 -1.99 24.42
C PRO A 105 18.72 -0.67 25.20
N ALA A 106 17.97 -0.63 26.31
CA ALA A 106 17.92 0.49 27.24
C ALA A 106 19.21 0.73 28.05
N ARG A 107 20.34 0.08 27.73
CA ARG A 107 21.58 0.14 28.50
C ARG A 107 22.83 0.33 27.63
N ALA A 108 23.57 1.39 27.94
CA ALA A 108 24.99 1.35 28.27
C ALA A 108 25.18 2.21 29.51
#